data_AF-A0A2E8UKF1-F1
#
_entry.id   AF-A0A2E8UKF1-F1
#
_cell.length_a   1.000
_cell.length_b   1.000
_cell.length_c   1.000
_cell.angle_alpha   90.00
_cell.angle_beta   90.00
_cell.angle_gamma   90.00
#
_symmetry.space_group_name_H-M   'P 1'
#
loop_
_entity.id
_entity.type
_entity.pdbx_description
1 polymer ?
#
loop_
_entity_poly.entity_id
_entity_poly.type
_entity_poly.pdbx_seq_one_letter_code
_entity_poly.pdbx_strand_id
1 'polypeptide(L)' 'MLRSGPANTVEIFDHLNSRFKWGATMNQVGNILAKDSRFSKIGQKRGEFRGSVYTVCVWGLKELEIAAL' A
#
# COMPACT_ATOMS: atom_id res chain seq x y z
N MET A 1 2.61 -8.73 -4.77
CA MET A 1 2.69 -8.68 -3.29
C MET A 1 1.32 -8.81 -2.62
N LEU A 2 0.31 -7.98 -2.94
CA LEU A 2 -0.96 -7.97 -2.18
C LEU A 2 -1.82 -9.25 -2.29
N ARG A 3 -1.58 -10.10 -3.29
CA ARG A 3 -2.17 -11.45 -3.36
C ARG A 3 -1.68 -12.38 -2.25
N SER A 4 -0.52 -12.09 -1.66
CA SER A 4 0.08 -12.87 -0.57
C SER A 4 -0.30 -12.32 0.81
N GLY A 5 -1.05 -11.24 0.88
CA GLY A 5 -1.49 -10.60 2.11
C GLY A 5 -1.44 -9.07 2.04
N PRO A 6 -2.03 -8.38 3.05
CA PRO A 6 -2.02 -6.93 3.11
C PRO A 6 -0.62 -6.33 3.22
N ALA A 7 -0.48 -5.09 2.77
CA ALA A 7 0.77 -4.33 2.90
C ALA A 7 0.51 -2.85 3.14
N ASN A 8 1.44 -2.20 3.83
CA ASN A 8 1.37 -0.77 4.06
C ASN A 8 1.91 0.03 2.88
N THR A 9 1.60 1.33 2.86
CA THR A 9 1.92 2.22 1.73
C THR A 9 3.43 2.29 1.44
N VAL A 10 4.29 2.17 2.45
CA VAL A 10 5.76 2.16 2.29
C VAL A 10 6.21 0.89 1.57
N GLU A 11 5.73 -0.28 2.01
CA GLU A 11 6.09 -1.57 1.39
C GLU A 11 5.67 -1.60 -0.09
N ILE A 12 4.51 -1.04 -0.41
CA ILE A 12 4.02 -0.94 -1.79
C ILE A 12 4.87 0.06 -2.60
N PHE A 13 5.19 1.22 -2.02
CA PHE A 13 6.07 2.21 -2.63
C PHE A 13 7.44 1.62 -2.95
N ASP A 14 8.10 0.92 -2.03
CA ASP A 14 9.41 0.30 -2.26
C ASP A 14 9.33 -0.83 -3.30
N HIS A 15 8.27 -1.63 -3.27
CA HIS A 15 8.05 -2.70 -4.24
C HIS A 15 7.85 -2.18 -5.68
N LEU A 16 7.15 -1.05 -5.84
CA LEU A 16 6.96 -0.39 -7.13
C LEU A 16 8.27 0.23 -7.60
N ASN A 17 8.92 1.05 -6.77
CA ASN A 17 10.11 1.80 -7.16
C ASN A 17 11.35 0.91 -7.37
N SER A 18 11.39 -0.30 -6.82
CA SER A 18 12.44 -1.28 -7.13
C SER A 18 12.26 -1.97 -8.49
N ARG A 19 11.07 -1.90 -9.12
CA ARG A 19 10.77 -2.62 -10.38
C ARG A 19 10.69 -1.74 -11.61
N PHE A 20 10.43 -0.45 -11.44
CA PHE A 20 10.23 0.47 -12.55
C PHE A 20 11.32 1.54 -12.57
N LYS A 21 11.90 1.79 -13.76
CA LYS A 21 12.89 2.87 -13.96
C LYS A 21 12.32 4.25 -13.65
N TRP A 22 11.02 4.44 -13.92
CA TRP A 22 10.28 5.66 -13.64
C TRP A 22 9.29 5.37 -12.52
N GLY A 23 9.72 5.67 -11.32
CA GLY A 23 9.01 5.39 -10.09
C GLY A 23 7.76 6.23 -9.86
N ALA A 24 7.15 6.06 -8.68
CA ALA A 24 6.05 6.86 -8.19
C ALA A 24 6.36 7.41 -6.80
N THR A 25 5.88 8.60 -6.50
CA THR A 25 5.98 9.19 -5.14
C THR A 25 5.01 8.52 -4.17
N MET A 26 5.29 8.60 -2.86
CA MET A 26 4.42 8.03 -1.81
C MET A 26 2.98 8.52 -1.92
N ASN A 27 2.79 9.82 -2.20
CA ASN A 27 1.47 10.41 -2.35
C ASN A 27 0.74 9.89 -3.61
N GLN A 28 1.46 9.70 -4.71
CA GLN A 28 0.89 9.10 -5.92
C GLN A 28 0.44 7.65 -5.66
N VAL A 29 1.26 6.85 -4.98
CA VAL A 29 0.91 5.48 -4.60
C VAL A 29 -0.36 5.46 -3.75
N GLY A 30 -0.42 6.27 -2.70
CA GLY A 30 -1.61 6.37 -1.85
C GLY A 30 -2.86 6.80 -2.61
N ASN A 31 -2.76 7.80 -3.48
CA ASN A 31 -3.87 8.28 -4.30
C ASN A 31 -4.38 7.24 -5.30
N ILE A 32 -3.49 6.46 -5.92
CA ILE A 32 -3.88 5.39 -6.84
C ILE A 32 -4.64 4.29 -6.09
N LEU A 33 -4.11 3.85 -4.96
CA LEU A 33 -4.75 2.80 -4.13
C LEU A 33 -6.11 3.26 -3.59
N ALA A 34 -6.26 4.52 -3.22
CA ALA A 34 -7.52 5.07 -2.73
C ALA A 34 -8.61 5.17 -3.82
N LYS A 35 -8.22 5.38 -5.08
CA LYS A 35 -9.16 5.58 -6.21
C LYS A 35 -9.55 4.30 -6.91
N ASP A 36 -8.74 3.26 -6.81
CA ASP A 36 -8.96 2.00 -7.51
C ASP A 36 -9.79 1.04 -6.63
N SER A 37 -10.98 0.69 -7.11
CA SER A 37 -11.99 -0.09 -6.38
C SER A 37 -11.56 -1.53 -6.04
N ARG A 38 -10.46 -2.00 -6.61
CA ARG A 38 -9.89 -3.32 -6.33
C ARG A 38 -9.14 -3.37 -4.99
N PHE A 39 -8.81 -2.20 -4.44
CA PHE A 39 -8.10 -2.09 -3.16
C PHE A 39 -9.02 -1.54 -2.08
N SER A 40 -8.77 -1.99 -0.85
CA SER A 40 -9.41 -1.50 0.36
C SER A 40 -8.35 -0.98 1.32
N LYS A 41 -8.61 0.16 1.96
CA LYS A 41 -7.85 0.60 3.12
C LYS A 41 -8.37 -0.15 4.34
N ILE A 42 -7.54 -1.03 4.89
CA ILE A 42 -7.94 -1.94 5.98
C ILE A 42 -7.40 -1.52 7.34
N GLY A 43 -6.57 -0.48 7.38
CA GLY A 43 -6.02 0.01 8.63
C GLY A 43 -4.90 1.01 8.44
N GLN A 44 -4.11 1.16 9.51
CA GLN A 44 -2.93 2.02 9.55
C GLN A 44 -1.85 1.39 10.42
N LYS A 45 -0.59 1.68 10.11
CA LYS A 45 0.58 1.20 10.84
C LYS A 45 1.55 2.35 11.05
N ARG A 46 2.06 2.51 12.26
CA ARG A 46 3.13 3.47 12.57
C ARG A 46 4.49 2.81 12.36
N GLY A 47 5.40 3.50 11.69
CA GLY A 47 6.73 2.97 11.40
C GLY A 47 7.68 4.02 10.82
N GLU A 48 8.94 3.64 10.69
CA GLU A 48 9.97 4.51 10.13
C GLU A 48 9.94 4.52 8.60
N PHE A 49 10.17 5.70 8.02
CA PHE A 49 10.41 5.91 6.61
C PHE A 49 11.39 7.08 6.44
N ARG A 50 12.51 6.84 5.74
CA ARG A 50 13.54 7.85 5.44
C ARG A 50 13.98 8.68 6.67
N GLY A 51 14.21 8.03 7.80
CA GLY A 51 14.73 8.67 9.02
C GLY A 51 13.69 9.46 9.82
N SER A 52 12.40 9.26 9.58
CA SER A 52 11.32 9.82 10.38
C SER A 52 10.19 8.81 10.59
N VAL A 53 9.38 9.01 11.62
CA VAL A 53 8.27 8.10 11.96
C VAL A 53 6.96 8.63 11.42
N TYR A 54 6.26 7.80 10.66
CA TYR A 54 4.96 8.13 10.07
C TYR A 54 3.92 7.07 10.38
N THR A 55 2.66 7.48 10.41
CA THR A 55 1.53 6.55 10.36
C THR A 55 1.07 6.43 8.91
N VAL A 56 1.11 5.22 8.37
CA VAL A 56 0.81 4.94 6.96
C VAL A 56 -0.36 3.98 6.82
N CYS A 57 -1.12 4.12 5.73
CA CYS A 57 -2.27 3.25 5.45
C CYS A 57 -1.82 1.82 5.14
N VAL A 58 -2.60 0.85 5.62
CA VAL A 58 -2.51 -0.57 5.26
C VAL A 58 -3.58 -0.89 4.23
N TRP A 59 -3.20 -1.60 3.17
CA TRP A 59 -4.02 -1.89 2.02
C TRP A 59 -4.16 -3.40 1.80
N GLY A 60 -5.36 -3.83 1.42
CA GLY A 60 -5.67 -5.19 1.00
C GLY A 60 -6.34 -5.21 -0.38
N LEU A 61 -6.45 -6.40 -0.98
CA LEU A 61 -7.31 -6.61 -2.14
C LEU A 61 -8.74 -6.84 -1.66
N LYS A 62 -9.69 -6.09 -2.21
CA LYS A 62 -11.10 -6.15 -1.81
C LYS A 62 -11.72 -7.54 -2.01
N GLU A 63 -11.30 -8.26 -3.05
CA GLU A 63 -11.72 -9.64 -3.33
C GLU A 63 -11.35 -10.60 -2.18
N LEU A 64 -10.18 -10.41 -1.56
CA LEU A 64 -9.71 -11.26 -0.47
C LEU A 64 -10.38 -10.93 0.88
N GLU A 65 -10.96 -9.74 1.02
CA GLU A 65 -11.81 -9.41 2.17
C GLU A 65 -13.16 -10.13 2.08
N ILE A 66 -13.74 -10.17 0.87
CA ILE A 66 -15.02 -10.84 0.62
C ILE A 66 -14.89 -12.35 0.80
N ALA A 67 -13.76 -12.94 0.39
CA ALA A 67 -13.51 -14.38 0.57
C ALA A 67 -13.27 -14.81 2.03
N ALA A 68 -13.04 -13.85 2.94
CA ALA A 68 -12.84 -14.10 4.37
C ALA A 68 -14.12 -13.94 5.21
N LEU A 69 -15.25 -13.60 4.58
CA LEU A 69 -16.60 -13.53 5.16
C LEU A 69 -17.40 -14.78 4.78
#